data_AF-A0A7C5D6P5-F1
#
_entry.id   AF-A0A7C5D6P5-F1
#
_cell.length_a   1.000
_cell.length_b   1.000
_cell.length_c   1.000
_cell.angle_alpha   90.00
_cell.angle_beta   90.00
_cell.angle_gamma   90.00
#
_symmetry.space_group_name_H-M   'P 1'
#
loop_
_entity.id
_entity.type
_entity.pdbx_description
1 polymer ?
#
loop_
_entity_poly.entity_id
_entity_poly.type
_entity_poly.pdbx_seq_one_letter_code
_entity_poly.pdbx_strand_id
1 'polypeptide(L)'
;GEGMQALSLPDRATIANMSPEYGATMGFFPVDEETLGYMRLTNRAEEAALAEVYLKKQTLFYDASVEAEYTKVVELDLHTIVPAIAGPSRPQDRIALHDVKSQFLNMLSCDYGRQIDSHSINVLEDEMSMPD
;
A
#
# COMPACT_ATOMS: atom_id res chain seq x y z
N GLY A 1 5.86 8.58 -12.14
CA GLY A 1 4.68 9.46 -12.29
C GLY A 1 4.56 10.37 -11.08
N GLU A 2 3.83 11.48 -11.22
CA GLU A 2 3.70 12.53 -10.19
C GLU A 2 3.19 12.02 -8.84
N GLY A 3 2.29 11.04 -8.84
CA GLY A 3 1.73 10.45 -7.61
C GLY A 3 2.77 9.85 -6.66
N MET A 4 3.98 9.53 -7.13
CA MET A 4 5.08 9.07 -6.27
C MET A 4 5.49 10.14 -5.24
N GLN A 5 5.45 11.43 -5.62
CA GLN A 5 5.86 12.53 -4.74
C GLN A 5 4.89 12.73 -3.56
N ALA A 6 3.67 12.23 -3.67
CA ALA A 6 2.69 12.25 -2.59
C ALA A 6 2.91 11.13 -1.54
N LEU A 7 3.76 10.13 -1.84
CA LEU A 7 4.02 9.00 -0.95
C LEU A 7 5.23 9.29 -0.05
N SER A 8 5.04 9.09 1.25
CA SER A 8 6.14 9.15 2.23
C SER A 8 7.08 7.94 2.07
N LEU A 9 8.29 8.01 2.64
CA LEU A 9 9.20 6.85 2.60
C LEU A 9 8.58 5.56 3.18
N PRO A 10 7.89 5.58 4.35
CA PRO A 10 7.20 4.39 4.86
C PRO A 10 6.13 3.82 3.91
N ASP A 11 5.38 4.66 3.19
CA ASP A 11 4.38 4.19 2.21
C ASP A 11 5.06 3.43 1.07
N ARG A 12 6.15 4.00 0.54
CA ARG A 12 6.97 3.39 -0.52
C ARG A 12 7.56 2.05 -0.06
N ALA A 13 8.07 2.01 1.17
CA ALA A 13 8.62 0.79 1.77
C ALA A 13 7.54 -0.30 1.93
N THR A 14 6.32 0.08 2.32
CA THR A 14 5.19 -0.84 2.46
C THR A 14 4.83 -1.46 1.11
N ILE A 15 4.72 -0.65 0.05
CA ILE A 15 4.45 -1.13 -1.31
C ILE A 15 5.57 -2.06 -1.79
N ALA A 16 6.82 -1.64 -1.65
CA ALA A 16 7.98 -2.41 -2.10
C ALA A 16 8.13 -3.74 -1.36
N ASN A 17 7.77 -3.78 -0.07
CA ASN A 17 7.82 -5.00 0.74
C ASN A 17 6.86 -6.08 0.24
N MET A 18 5.74 -5.70 -0.41
CA MET A 18 4.76 -6.63 -0.97
C MET A 18 5.16 -7.23 -2.34
N SER A 19 6.41 -7.03 -2.79
CA SER A 19 6.90 -7.53 -4.09
C SER A 19 6.68 -9.03 -4.32
N PRO A 20 6.95 -9.91 -3.34
CA PRO A 20 6.70 -11.34 -3.50
C PRO A 20 5.23 -11.67 -3.78
N GLU A 21 4.29 -10.93 -3.20
CA GLU A 21 2.85 -11.18 -3.28
C GLU A 21 2.27 -10.89 -4.66
N TYR A 22 2.79 -9.88 -5.37
CA TYR A 22 2.41 -9.58 -6.76
C TYR A 22 3.37 -10.16 -7.81
N GLY A 23 4.31 -11.02 -7.38
CA GLY A 23 5.19 -11.80 -8.25
C GLY A 23 6.33 -11.02 -8.91
N ALA A 24 6.72 -9.86 -8.37
CA ALA A 24 7.88 -9.12 -8.85
C ALA A 24 9.16 -9.54 -8.14
N THR A 25 10.30 -9.45 -8.85
CA THR A 25 11.63 -9.67 -8.26
C THR A 25 11.96 -8.61 -7.19
N MET A 26 11.59 -7.35 -7.44
CA MET A 26 11.75 -6.22 -6.51
C MET A 26 10.79 -5.09 -6.85
N GLY A 27 10.41 -4.32 -5.83
CA GLY A 27 9.70 -3.05 -5.93
C GLY A 27 10.71 -1.92 -5.77
N PHE A 28 10.79 -1.03 -6.75
CA PHE A 28 11.81 0.01 -6.78
C PHE A 28 11.19 1.40 -6.78
N PHE A 29 11.62 2.21 -5.82
CA PHE A 29 11.38 3.65 -5.80
C PHE A 29 12.74 4.35 -5.93
N PRO A 30 12.93 5.21 -6.94
CA PRO A 30 14.19 5.93 -7.12
C PRO A 30 14.43 6.92 -5.98
N VAL A 31 15.69 7.23 -5.72
CA VAL A 31 16.08 8.19 -4.67
C VAL A 31 15.68 9.60 -5.09
N ASP A 32 14.97 10.28 -4.22
CA ASP A 32 14.51 11.66 -4.36
C ASP A 32 14.74 12.46 -3.06
N GLU A 33 14.20 13.68 -3.01
CA GLU A 33 14.33 14.54 -1.82
C GLU A 33 13.65 13.95 -0.57
N GLU A 34 12.54 13.22 -0.72
CA GLU A 34 11.89 12.51 0.41
C GLU A 34 12.83 11.45 1.00
N THR A 35 13.55 10.73 0.13
CA THR A 35 14.54 9.73 0.56
C THR A 35 15.69 10.38 1.33
N LEU A 36 16.21 11.50 0.85
CA LEU A 36 17.25 12.27 1.55
C LEU A 36 16.73 12.87 2.86
N GLY A 37 15.49 13.37 2.87
CA GLY A 37 14.80 13.88 4.06
C GLY A 37 14.74 12.83 5.17
N TYR A 38 14.34 11.60 4.82
CA TYR A 38 14.32 10.48 5.75
C TYR A 38 15.72 10.11 6.28
N MET A 39 16.75 10.11 5.42
CA MET A 39 18.13 9.88 5.86
C MET A 39 18.58 10.93 6.89
N ARG A 40 18.28 12.21 6.66
CA ARG A 40 18.57 13.27 7.63
C ARG A 40 17.81 13.06 8.95
N LEU A 41 16.53 12.71 8.88
CA LEU A 41 15.69 12.41 10.06
C LEU A 41 16.20 11.22 10.87
N THR A 42 16.84 10.24 10.21
CA THR A 42 17.43 9.06 10.86
C THR A 42 18.91 9.24 11.22
N ASN A 43 19.35 10.49 11.41
CA ASN A 43 20.70 10.88 11.83
C ASN A 43 21.82 10.45 10.85
N ARG A 44 21.53 10.52 9.54
CA ARG A 44 22.47 10.20 8.43
C ARG A 44 22.65 11.38 7.48
N ALA A 45 22.78 12.58 8.04
CA ALA A 45 22.78 13.82 7.26
C ALA A 45 24.02 13.96 6.36
N GLU A 46 25.19 13.51 6.82
CA GLU A 46 26.42 13.53 6.02
C GLU A 46 26.33 12.53 4.85
N GLU A 47 25.81 11.34 5.09
CA GLU A 47 25.58 10.33 4.05
C GLU A 47 24.52 10.79 3.04
N ALA A 48 23.48 11.50 3.51
CA ALA A 48 22.48 12.08 2.61
C ALA A 48 23.12 13.10 1.65
N ALA A 49 23.99 13.97 2.15
CA ALA A 49 24.70 14.94 1.31
C ALA A 49 25.62 14.25 0.29
N LEU A 50 26.34 13.20 0.70
CA LEU A 50 27.17 12.41 -0.21
C LEU A 50 26.33 11.70 -1.28
N ALA A 51 25.23 11.04 -0.86
CA ALA A 51 24.33 10.34 -1.76
C ALA A 51 23.72 11.28 -2.79
N GLU A 52 23.27 12.47 -2.37
CA GLU A 52 22.72 13.48 -3.26
C GLU A 52 23.71 13.88 -4.37
N VAL A 53 24.93 14.26 -4.00
CA VAL A 53 25.95 14.68 -4.95
C VAL A 53 26.31 13.55 -5.91
N TYR A 54 26.49 12.33 -5.41
CA TYR A 54 26.83 11.17 -6.21
C TYR A 54 25.70 10.81 -7.19
N LEU A 55 24.47 10.67 -6.69
CA LEU A 55 23.34 10.23 -7.51
C LEU A 55 22.95 11.27 -8.57
N LYS A 56 23.05 12.57 -8.25
CA LYS A 56 22.83 13.64 -9.24
C LYS A 56 23.89 13.62 -10.33
N LYS A 57 25.17 13.41 -10.00
CA LYS A 57 26.26 13.27 -10.99
C LYS A 57 26.11 12.05 -11.89
N GLN A 58 25.56 10.96 -11.35
CA GLN A 58 25.38 9.70 -12.06
C GLN A 58 24.03 9.60 -12.77
N THR A 59 23.22 10.67 -12.76
CA THR A 59 21.87 10.69 -13.33
C THR A 59 20.96 9.58 -12.78
N LEU A 60 21.14 9.24 -11.49
CA LEU A 60 20.35 8.23 -10.76
C LEU A 60 19.39 8.86 -9.75
N PHE A 61 19.48 10.16 -9.54
CA PHE A 61 18.53 10.91 -8.73
C PHE A 61 17.23 11.11 -9.52
N TYR A 62 16.08 10.87 -8.88
CA TYR A 62 14.78 10.97 -9.52
C TYR A 62 14.52 12.37 -10.07
N ASP A 63 14.14 12.43 -11.34
CA ASP A 63 13.72 13.64 -12.04
C ASP A 63 12.37 13.36 -12.71
N ALA A 64 11.33 14.11 -12.30
CA ALA A 64 9.99 13.94 -12.83
C ALA A 64 9.86 14.35 -14.31
N SER A 65 10.82 15.12 -14.84
CA SER A 65 10.87 15.51 -16.26
C SER A 65 11.45 14.44 -17.17
N VAL A 66 12.09 13.40 -16.59
CA VAL A 66 12.71 12.31 -17.33
C VAL A 66 11.83 11.07 -17.22
N GLU A 67 11.25 10.66 -18.34
CA GLU A 67 10.52 9.39 -18.42
C GLU A 67 11.46 8.24 -18.79
N ALA A 68 11.43 7.19 -17.97
CA ALA A 68 12.14 5.95 -18.28
C ALA A 68 11.34 5.08 -19.26
N GLU A 69 12.04 4.38 -20.15
CA GLU A 69 11.41 3.43 -21.05
C GLU A 69 11.14 2.10 -20.32
N TYR A 70 9.86 1.72 -20.26
CA TYR A 70 9.42 0.47 -19.64
C TYR A 70 8.82 -0.47 -20.69
N THR A 71 9.07 -1.78 -20.54
CA THR A 71 8.46 -2.80 -21.39
C THR A 71 6.93 -2.79 -21.29
N LYS A 72 6.39 -2.45 -20.12
CA LYS A 72 4.95 -2.32 -19.87
C LYS A 72 4.73 -1.25 -18.81
N VAL A 73 3.76 -0.37 -19.06
CA VAL A 73 3.29 0.64 -18.12
C VAL A 73 1.90 0.23 -17.62
N VAL A 74 1.68 0.36 -16.31
CA VAL A 74 0.38 0.18 -15.66
C VAL A 74 0.10 1.45 -14.87
N GLU A 75 -1.09 1.99 -15.02
CA GLU A 75 -1.51 3.23 -14.36
C GLU A 75 -2.46 2.92 -13.20
N LEU A 76 -2.34 3.72 -12.13
CA LEU A 76 -3.21 3.65 -10.96
C LEU A 76 -3.56 5.06 -10.53
N ASP A 77 -4.86 5.37 -10.57
CA ASP A 77 -5.38 6.61 -9.98
C ASP A 77 -5.56 6.42 -8.47
N LEU A 78 -4.75 7.13 -7.68
CA LEU A 78 -4.77 7.06 -6.22
C LEU A 78 -6.13 7.51 -5.63
N HIS A 79 -6.92 8.33 -6.35
CA HIS A 79 -8.25 8.75 -5.90
C HIS A 79 -9.27 7.61 -5.91
N THR A 80 -9.03 6.55 -6.69
CA THR A 80 -9.91 5.38 -6.75
C THR A 80 -9.68 4.40 -5.59
N ILE A 81 -8.62 4.61 -4.82
CA ILE A 81 -8.26 3.72 -3.71
C ILE A 81 -9.19 3.97 -2.53
N VAL A 82 -9.75 2.88 -2.00
CA VAL A 82 -10.54 2.88 -0.77
C VAL A 82 -9.89 1.96 0.27
N PRO A 83 -10.07 2.24 1.57
CA PRO A 83 -9.67 1.32 2.64
C PRO A 83 -10.20 -0.09 2.38
N ALA A 84 -9.35 -1.08 2.54
CA ALA A 84 -9.65 -2.46 2.21
C ALA A 84 -8.90 -3.42 3.14
N ILE A 85 -9.40 -4.66 3.22
CA ILE A 85 -8.79 -5.77 3.93
C ILE A 85 -8.44 -6.86 2.90
N ALA A 86 -7.35 -7.57 3.13
CA ALA A 86 -6.97 -8.75 2.35
C ALA A 86 -7.40 -10.04 3.07
N GLY A 87 -8.04 -10.97 2.35
CA GLY A 87 -8.41 -12.28 2.87
C GLY A 87 -9.81 -12.77 2.45
N PRO A 88 -10.30 -13.87 3.04
CA PRO A 88 -9.73 -14.57 4.21
C PRO A 88 -8.60 -15.56 3.89
N SER A 89 -8.47 -16.03 2.65
CA SER A 89 -7.59 -17.16 2.32
C SER A 89 -6.32 -16.78 1.57
N ARG A 90 -6.31 -15.68 0.79
CA ARG A 90 -5.14 -15.26 0.02
C ARG A 90 -4.91 -13.76 0.15
N PRO A 91 -3.66 -13.28 0.16
CA PRO A 91 -3.33 -11.86 0.32
C PRO A 91 -3.82 -10.97 -0.83
N GLN A 92 -4.02 -11.54 -2.02
CA GLN A 92 -4.59 -10.84 -3.19
C GLN A 92 -6.12 -10.70 -3.14
N ASP A 93 -6.81 -11.34 -2.19
CA ASP A 93 -8.26 -11.26 -2.06
C ASP A 93 -8.64 -9.93 -1.38
N ARG A 94 -8.76 -8.87 -2.17
CA ARG A 94 -9.08 -7.51 -1.68
C ARG A 94 -10.58 -7.33 -1.46
N ILE A 95 -10.98 -6.98 -0.24
CA ILE A 95 -12.36 -6.64 0.12
C ILE A 95 -12.39 -5.18 0.58
N ALA A 96 -13.21 -4.34 -0.04
CA ALA A 96 -13.38 -2.96 0.42
C ALA A 96 -13.96 -2.95 1.84
N LEU A 97 -13.51 -2.03 2.70
CA LEU A 97 -13.86 -2.05 4.12
C LEU A 97 -15.38 -1.99 4.36
N HIS A 98 -16.11 -1.24 3.53
CA HIS A 98 -17.57 -1.13 3.60
C HIS A 98 -18.30 -2.42 3.16
N ASP A 99 -17.64 -3.32 2.45
CA ASP A 99 -18.20 -4.59 1.96
C ASP A 99 -17.84 -5.78 2.85
N VAL A 100 -17.02 -5.60 3.89
CA VAL A 100 -16.50 -6.71 4.72
C VAL A 100 -17.63 -7.52 5.36
N LYS A 101 -18.65 -6.87 5.92
CA LYS A 101 -19.78 -7.56 6.57
C LYS A 101 -20.54 -8.44 5.58
N SER A 102 -20.90 -7.89 4.42
CA SER A 102 -21.68 -8.62 3.41
C SER A 102 -20.89 -9.78 2.81
N GLN A 103 -19.60 -9.55 2.50
CA GLN A 103 -18.71 -10.58 1.97
C GLN A 103 -18.49 -11.72 2.97
N PHE A 104 -18.27 -11.40 4.25
CA PHE A 104 -18.08 -12.40 5.30
C PHE A 104 -19.31 -13.30 5.49
N LEU A 105 -20.51 -12.71 5.50
CA LEU A 105 -21.77 -13.47 5.60
C LEU A 105 -21.98 -14.40 4.41
N ASN A 106 -21.68 -13.92 3.20
CA ASN A 106 -21.75 -14.72 1.99
C ASN A 106 -20.80 -15.92 2.04
N MET A 107 -19.55 -15.71 2.47
CA MET A 107 -18.54 -16.78 2.59
C MET A 107 -18.97 -17.86 3.61
N LEU A 108 -19.52 -17.46 4.75
CA LEU A 108 -19.99 -18.43 5.75
C LEU A 108 -21.17 -19.28 5.27
N SER A 109 -22.03 -18.69 4.45
CA SER A 109 -23.21 -19.34 3.88
C SER A 109 -22.85 -20.30 2.74
N CYS A 110 -21.87 -19.94 1.91
CA CYS A 110 -21.50 -20.71 0.71
C CYS A 110 -20.40 -21.75 0.95
N ASP A 111 -19.37 -21.46 1.76
CA ASP A 111 -18.17 -22.31 1.86
C ASP A 111 -18.18 -23.29 3.05
N TYR A 112 -18.88 -22.96 4.13
CA TYR A 112 -18.89 -23.77 5.36
C TYR A 112 -20.24 -24.41 5.70
N GLY A 113 -21.28 -24.20 4.89
CA GLY A 113 -22.60 -24.82 5.07
C GLY A 113 -23.28 -24.48 6.41
N ARG A 114 -22.86 -23.41 7.09
CA ARG A 114 -23.45 -22.97 8.35
C ARG A 114 -24.61 -22.03 8.04
N GLN A 115 -25.83 -22.44 8.37
CA GLN A 115 -26.98 -21.55 8.39
C GLN A 115 -26.76 -20.53 9.52
N ILE A 116 -26.45 -19.29 9.16
CA ILE A 116 -26.30 -18.21 10.13
C ILE A 116 -27.67 -17.62 10.41
N ASP A 117 -28.07 -17.68 11.67
CA ASP A 117 -29.22 -16.92 12.15
C ASP A 117 -28.81 -15.44 12.24
N SER A 118 -29.40 -14.63 11.36
CA SER A 118 -29.19 -13.18 11.29
C SER A 118 -29.44 -12.45 12.62
N HIS A 119 -30.13 -13.07 13.58
CA HIS A 119 -30.37 -12.50 14.91
C HIS A 119 -29.13 -12.49 15.81
N SER A 120 -28.17 -13.41 15.64
CA SER A 120 -27.01 -13.54 16.54
C SER A 120 -25.93 -12.48 16.29
N ILE A 121 -25.88 -11.91 15.08
CA ILE A 121 -24.81 -10.99 14.65
C ILE A 121 -25.14 -9.54 15.03
N ASN A 122 -26.42 -9.16 15.07
CA ASN A 122 -26.83 -7.81 15.46
C ASN A 122 -26.52 -7.50 16.93
N VAL A 123 -26.38 -8.53 17.78
CA VAL A 123 -26.02 -8.36 19.21
C VAL A 123 -24.60 -7.81 19.39
N LEU A 124 -23.69 -8.07 18.44
CA LEU A 124 -22.32 -7.54 18.47
C LEU A 124 -22.24 -6.07 18.00
N GLU A 125 -23.18 -5.62 17.16
CA GLU A 125 -23.25 -4.20 16.76
C GLU A 125 -23.70 -3.32 17.93
N ASP A 126 -24.60 -3.82 18.78
CA ASP A 126 -25.06 -3.09 19.97
C ASP A 126 -23.98 -2.99 21.07
N GLU A 127 -23.08 -3.98 21.21
CA GLU A 127 -21.99 -3.90 22.20
C GLU A 127 -20.80 -3.06 21.73
N MET A 128 -20.59 -2.90 20.42
CA MET A 128 -19.52 -2.05 19.85
C MET A 128 -19.96 -0.58 19.67
N SER A 129 -21.26 -0.29 19.83
CA SER A 129 -21.85 1.05 19.86
C SER A 129 -22.04 1.54 21.30
N MET A 130 -20.98 1.55 22.11
CA MET A 130 -20.99 2.34 23.34
C MET A 130 -20.61 3.80 23.00
N PRO A 131 -21.44 4.80 23.34
CA PRO A 131 -21.05 6.20 23.26
C PRO A 131 -19.98 6.53 24.32
N ASP A 132 -19.12 7.50 24.01
CA ASP A 132 -17.95 8.02 24.75
C ASP A 132 -17.91 7.81 26.29
#